data_AF-A0A352B486-F1
#
_entry.id   AF-A0A352B486-F1
#
_cell.length_a   1.000
_cell.length_b   1.000
_cell.length_c   1.000
_cell.angle_alpha   90.00
_cell.angle_beta   90.00
_cell.angle_gamma   90.00
#
_symmetry.space_group_name_H-M   'P 1'
#
loop_
_entity.id
_entity.type
_entity.pdbx_description
1 polymer ?
#
loop_
_entity_poly.entity_id
_entity_poly.type
_entity_poly.pdbx_seq_one_letter_code
_entity_poly.pdbx_strand_id
1 'polypeptide(L)'
;ADEAWEYLPAVAGREESVHLARFAEASPFDPELASRWEGLRAVRGQLLAALERARAAKVIGGGLEAAVTLYAEGDTLALLRAYDHQLATLCIVSQARVASLAEIPAGLA
;
A
#
# COMPACT_ATOMS: atom_id res chain seq x y z
N ALA A 1 2.94 -21.60 -17.12
CA ALA A 1 1.81 -20.75 -17.52
C ALA A 1 0.54 -21.59 -17.56
N ASP A 2 0.51 -22.67 -18.37
CA ASP A 2 -0.58 -23.65 -18.38
C ASP A 2 -0.92 -24.21 -16.99
N GLU A 3 0.07 -24.63 -16.20
CA GLU A 3 -0.17 -25.12 -14.84
C GLU A 3 -0.96 -24.12 -13.98
N ALA A 4 -0.58 -22.85 -13.97
CA ALA A 4 -1.32 -21.83 -13.24
C ALA A 4 -2.74 -21.62 -13.79
N TRP A 5 -2.92 -21.70 -15.12
CA TRP A 5 -4.21 -21.55 -15.80
C TRP A 5 -5.23 -22.62 -15.37
N GLU A 6 -4.78 -23.86 -15.21
CA GLU A 6 -5.61 -24.99 -14.76
C GLU A 6 -6.15 -24.80 -13.34
N TYR A 7 -5.39 -24.15 -12.45
CA TYR A 7 -5.79 -23.89 -11.07
C TYR A 7 -6.54 -22.57 -10.86
N LEU A 8 -6.75 -21.75 -11.90
CA LEU A 8 -7.57 -20.55 -11.79
C LEU A 8 -9.05 -20.91 -11.60
N PRO A 9 -9.83 -20.14 -10.82
CA PRO A 9 -11.27 -20.35 -10.66
C PRO A 9 -11.99 -20.44 -12.01
N ALA A 10 -12.91 -21.38 -12.19
CA ALA A 10 -13.62 -21.53 -13.46
C ALA A 10 -14.45 -20.28 -13.79
N VAL A 11 -14.29 -19.75 -15.00
CA VAL A 11 -15.06 -18.61 -15.53
C VAL A 11 -15.70 -19.06 -16.84
N ALA A 12 -16.99 -18.74 -17.03
CA ALA A 12 -17.71 -19.09 -18.25
C ALA A 12 -17.00 -18.49 -19.48
N GLY A 13 -16.75 -19.32 -20.48
CA GLY A 13 -16.11 -18.90 -21.74
C GLY A 13 -14.58 -18.85 -21.71
N ARG A 14 -13.91 -19.27 -20.63
CA ARG A 14 -12.45 -19.40 -20.61
C ARG A 14 -11.98 -20.64 -21.38
N GLU A 15 -10.93 -20.50 -22.18
CA GLU A 15 -10.29 -21.57 -22.93
C GLU A 15 -9.61 -22.61 -22.03
N GLU A 16 -9.43 -23.83 -22.53
CA GLU A 16 -8.80 -24.95 -21.79
C GLU A 16 -7.32 -24.72 -21.50
N SER A 17 -6.61 -23.99 -22.37
CA SER A 17 -5.20 -23.66 -22.23
C SER A 17 -4.98 -22.16 -22.44
N VAL A 18 -4.04 -21.59 -21.69
CA VAL A 18 -3.64 -20.19 -21.85
C VAL A 18 -3.08 -19.91 -23.24
N HIS A 19 -2.57 -20.95 -23.93
CA HIS A 19 -2.04 -20.84 -25.29
C HIS A 19 -3.12 -20.69 -26.36
N LEU A 20 -4.38 -21.00 -26.02
CA LEU A 20 -5.55 -20.81 -26.90
C LEU A 20 -6.28 -19.49 -26.59
N ALA A 21 -6.06 -18.92 -25.41
CA ALA A 21 -6.68 -17.68 -24.98
C ALA A 21 -6.15 -16.48 -25.75
N ARG A 22 -7.03 -15.52 -26.00
CA ARG A 22 -6.64 -14.20 -26.55
C ARG A 22 -6.08 -13.32 -25.43
N PHE A 23 -5.21 -12.39 -25.81
CA PHE A 23 -4.84 -11.31 -24.90
C PHE A 23 -6.08 -10.51 -24.53
N ALA A 24 -6.17 -10.16 -23.24
CA ALA A 24 -7.21 -9.26 -22.76
C ALA A 24 -7.11 -7.90 -23.48
N GLU A 25 -8.26 -7.28 -23.70
CA GLU A 25 -8.30 -5.91 -24.20
C GLU A 25 -7.71 -4.97 -23.15
N ALA A 26 -6.94 -3.99 -23.62
CA ALA A 26 -6.36 -2.99 -22.74
C ALA A 26 -7.48 -2.15 -22.11
N SER A 27 -7.52 -2.11 -20.78
CA SER A 27 -8.36 -1.16 -20.06
C SER A 27 -7.77 0.26 -20.16
N PRO A 28 -8.62 1.31 -20.14
CA PRO A 28 -8.14 2.68 -20.19
C PRO A 28 -7.25 3.01 -18.99
N PHE A 29 -6.17 3.73 -19.23
CA PHE A 29 -5.27 4.20 -18.19
C PHE A 29 -5.89 5.39 -17.44
N ASP A 30 -5.90 5.33 -16.11
CA ASP A 30 -6.32 6.42 -15.24
C ASP A 30 -5.06 7.12 -14.65
N PRO A 31 -4.65 8.28 -15.19
CA PRO A 31 -3.46 8.99 -14.73
C PRO A 31 -3.63 9.56 -13.32
N GLU A 32 -4.84 9.93 -12.91
CA GLU A 32 -5.10 10.46 -11.58
C GLU A 32 -4.98 9.37 -10.53
N LEU A 33 -5.56 8.19 -10.80
CA LEU A 33 -5.36 7.01 -9.97
C LEU A 33 -3.87 6.67 -9.86
N ALA A 34 -3.14 6.64 -10.98
CA ALA A 34 -1.71 6.36 -10.98
C ALA A 34 -0.94 7.34 -10.07
N SER A 35 -1.19 8.64 -10.21
CA SER A 35 -0.54 9.68 -9.41
C SER A 35 -0.85 9.54 -7.90
N ARG A 36 -2.12 9.26 -7.53
CA ARG A 36 -2.48 8.99 -6.13
C ARG A 36 -1.71 7.80 -5.56
N TRP A 37 -1.61 6.72 -6.34
CA TRP A 37 -0.87 5.52 -5.92
C TRP A 37 0.64 5.72 -5.84
N GLU A 38 1.22 6.56 -6.71
CA GLU A 38 2.62 6.97 -6.60
C GLU A 38 2.89 7.68 -5.28
N GLY A 39 2.02 8.63 -4.90
CA GLY A 39 2.10 9.31 -3.60
C GLY A 39 2.01 8.35 -2.41
N LEU A 40 1.04 7.44 -2.42
CA LEU A 40 0.89 6.43 -1.37
C LEU A 40 2.09 5.49 -1.27
N ARG A 41 2.67 5.08 -2.41
CA ARG A 41 3.89 4.25 -2.47
C ARG A 41 5.10 4.99 -1.92
N ALA A 42 5.24 6.28 -2.22
CA ALA A 42 6.33 7.09 -1.69
C ALA A 42 6.28 7.16 -0.16
N VAL A 43 5.10 7.43 0.42
CA VAL A 43 4.92 7.44 1.89
C VAL A 43 5.19 6.07 2.48
N ARG A 44 4.67 4.99 1.87
CA ARG A 44 4.95 3.61 2.31
C ARG A 44 6.44 3.31 2.32
N GLY A 45 7.20 3.77 1.33
CA GLY A 45 8.65 3.60 1.28
C GLY A 45 9.35 4.18 2.51
N GLN A 46 8.97 5.39 2.92
CA GLN A 46 9.51 6.04 4.12
C GLN A 46 9.13 5.29 5.40
N LEU A 47 7.88 4.85 5.50
CA LEU A 47 7.40 4.07 6.63
C LEU A 47 8.15 2.75 6.76
N LEU A 48 8.39 2.03 5.66
CA LEU A 48 9.15 0.78 5.67
C LEU A 48 10.58 0.99 6.17
N ALA A 49 11.25 2.08 5.77
CA ALA A 49 12.57 2.42 6.27
C ALA A 49 12.57 2.72 7.79
N ALA A 50 11.49 3.33 8.31
CA ALA A 50 11.33 3.53 9.75
C ALA A 50 11.08 2.21 10.50
N LEU A 51 10.22 1.34 9.97
CA LEU A 51 9.97 0.02 10.55
C LEU A 51 11.22 -0.85 10.57
N GLU A 52 12.07 -0.76 9.52
CA GLU A 52 13.31 -1.53 9.47
C GLU A 52 14.31 -1.08 10.55
N ARG A 53 14.41 0.23 10.81
CA ARG A 53 15.19 0.74 11.95
C ARG A 53 14.65 0.21 13.28
N ALA A 54 13.33 0.16 13.44
CA ALA A 54 12.71 -0.39 14.65
C ALA A 54 13.00 -1.90 14.82
N ARG A 55 13.00 -2.68 13.74
CA ARG A 55 13.41 -4.10 13.76
C ARG A 55 14.86 -4.27 14.13
N ALA A 56 15.76 -3.50 13.52
CA ALA A 56 17.20 -3.54 13.84
C ALA A 56 17.46 -3.20 15.32
N ALA A 57 16.69 -2.28 15.89
CA ALA A 57 16.71 -1.94 17.31
C ALA A 57 15.96 -2.95 18.21
N LYS A 58 15.42 -4.04 17.65
CA LYS A 58 14.63 -5.08 18.35
C LYS A 58 13.39 -4.54 19.08
N VAL A 59 12.83 -3.43 18.61
CA VAL A 59 11.59 -2.85 19.16
C VAL A 59 10.37 -3.64 18.69
N ILE A 60 10.41 -4.15 17.45
CA ILE A 60 9.37 -4.97 16.83
C ILE A 60 10.00 -6.16 16.09
N GLY A 61 9.28 -7.27 15.98
CA GLY A 61 9.60 -8.40 15.10
C GLY A 61 8.96 -8.25 13.71
N GLY A 62 7.66 -8.00 13.66
CA GLY A 62 6.86 -7.84 12.43
C GLY A 62 6.18 -6.48 12.28
N GLY A 63 5.67 -6.19 11.07
CA GLY A 63 4.93 -4.94 10.82
C GLY A 63 3.64 -4.83 11.64
N LEU A 64 2.93 -5.94 11.85
CA LEU A 64 1.70 -5.98 12.65
C LEU A 64 1.91 -5.67 14.15
N GLU A 65 3.14 -5.68 14.64
CA GLU A 65 3.47 -5.25 16.00
C GLU A 65 3.60 -3.72 16.13
N ALA A 66 3.57 -2.98 15.01
CA ALA A 66 3.72 -1.54 15.00
C ALA A 66 2.38 -0.81 14.91
N ALA A 67 2.23 0.24 15.73
CA ALA A 67 1.25 1.29 15.57
C ALA A 67 1.97 2.58 15.17
N VAL A 68 1.62 3.17 14.04
CA VAL A 68 2.33 4.32 13.48
C VAL A 68 1.45 5.57 13.45
N THR A 69 2.08 6.73 13.63
CA THR A 69 1.46 8.02 13.33
C THR A 69 2.26 8.70 12.21
N LEU A 70 1.58 8.99 11.11
CA LEU A 70 2.11 9.70 9.94
C LEU A 70 1.79 11.18 10.11
N TYR A 71 2.82 12.00 10.21
CA TYR A 71 2.69 13.44 10.25
C TYR A 71 2.99 14.00 8.86
N ALA A 72 2.08 14.81 8.33
CA ALA A 72 2.20 15.40 7.00
C ALA A 72 1.53 16.78 6.93
N GLU A 73 1.79 17.50 5.84
CA GLU A 73 1.13 18.77 5.53
C GLU A 73 0.74 18.83 4.05
N GLY A 74 -0.01 19.87 3.67
CA GLY A 74 -0.39 20.14 2.28
C GLY A 74 -1.08 18.95 1.59
N ASP A 75 -0.68 18.71 0.35
CA ASP A 75 -1.27 17.67 -0.51
C ASP A 75 -1.04 16.26 0.02
N THR A 76 0.10 15.99 0.66
CA THR A 76 0.38 14.70 1.29
C THR A 76 -0.57 14.43 2.44
N LEU A 77 -0.86 15.44 3.28
CA LEU A 77 -1.83 15.30 4.36
C LEU A 77 -3.23 15.02 3.80
N ALA A 78 -3.64 15.73 2.75
CA ALA A 78 -4.92 15.52 2.09
C ALA A 78 -5.03 14.10 1.52
N LEU A 79 -3.98 13.63 0.83
CA LEU A 79 -3.90 12.27 0.30
C LEU A 79 -3.99 11.22 1.42
N LEU A 80 -3.21 11.35 2.49
CA LEU A 80 -3.23 10.39 3.58
C LEU A 80 -4.58 10.34 4.29
N ARG A 81 -5.23 11.50 4.50
CA ARG A 81 -6.59 11.55 5.06
C ARG A 81 -7.62 10.89 4.16
N ALA A 82 -7.51 11.03 2.83
CA ALA A 82 -8.41 10.37 1.89
C ALA A 82 -8.34 8.83 1.99
N TYR A 83 -7.20 8.28 2.42
CA TYR A 83 -6.95 6.85 2.55
C TYR A 83 -6.83 6.36 4.01
N ASP A 84 -7.19 7.19 5.01
CA ASP A 84 -6.90 6.94 6.43
C ASP A 84 -7.28 5.52 6.90
N HIS A 85 -8.50 5.09 6.58
CA HIS A 85 -9.03 3.76 6.92
C HIS A 85 -8.31 2.58 6.23
N GLN A 86 -7.53 2.83 5.18
CA GLN A 86 -6.79 1.81 4.42
C GLN A 86 -5.30 1.81 4.74
N LEU A 87 -4.76 2.86 5.38
CA LEU A 87 -3.32 3.01 5.59
C LEU A 87 -2.70 1.88 6.39
N ALA A 88 -3.39 1.36 7.41
CA ALA A 88 -2.91 0.22 8.19
C ALA A 88 -2.71 -1.03 7.30
N THR A 89 -3.69 -1.33 6.44
CA THR A 89 -3.62 -2.44 5.46
C THR A 89 -2.57 -2.16 4.39
N LEU A 90 -2.55 -0.94 3.84
CA LEU A 90 -1.58 -0.50 2.85
C LEU A 90 -0.14 -0.54 3.37
N CYS A 91 0.08 -0.46 4.68
CA CYS A 91 1.42 -0.50 5.27
C CYS A 91 1.72 -1.83 6.00
N ILE A 92 0.73 -2.72 6.14
CA ILE A 92 0.82 -3.99 6.87
C ILE A 92 1.28 -3.76 8.32
N VAL A 93 0.57 -2.86 9.00
CA VAL A 93 0.76 -2.51 10.43
C VAL A 93 -0.55 -2.70 11.19
N SER A 94 -0.51 -2.83 12.52
CA SER A 94 -1.76 -3.00 13.29
C SER A 94 -2.58 -1.73 13.35
N GLN A 95 -1.94 -0.56 13.32
CA GLN A 95 -2.61 0.73 13.30
C GLN A 95 -1.79 1.77 12.53
N ALA A 96 -2.48 2.63 11.77
CA ALA A 96 -1.94 3.85 11.21
C ALA A 96 -2.86 5.02 11.59
N ARG A 97 -2.27 6.13 12.01
CA ARG A 97 -2.98 7.39 12.26
C ARG A 97 -2.36 8.49 11.42
N VAL A 98 -3.17 9.44 10.96
CA VAL A 98 -2.71 10.61 10.23
C VAL A 98 -2.91 11.86 11.07
N ALA A 99 -1.86 12.68 11.18
CA ALA A 99 -1.90 13.96 11.89
C ALA A 99 -1.19 15.06 11.07
N SER A 100 -1.50 16.31 11.35
CA SER A 100 -0.78 17.45 10.77
C SER A 100 0.64 17.54 11.35
N LEU A 101 1.61 18.04 10.57
CA LEU A 101 2.94 18.37 11.12
C LEU A 101 2.87 19.32 12.32
N ALA A 102 1.85 20.18 12.40
CA ALA A 102 1.63 21.07 13.54
C ALA A 102 1.29 20.34 14.85
N GLU A 103 0.92 19.06 14.78
CA GLU A 103 0.53 18.23 15.91
C GLU A 103 1.67 17.30 16.39
N ILE A 104 2.89 17.44 15.83
CA ILE A 104 4.04 16.63 16.25
C ILE A 104 4.36 16.88 17.73
N PRO A 105 4.42 15.84 18.58
CA PRO A 105 4.81 15.98 19.97
C PRO A 105 6.22 16.54 20.15
N ALA A 106 6.39 17.41 21.15
CA ALA A 106 7.70 17.94 21.50
C ALA A 106 8.68 16.81 21.84
N GLY A 107 9.86 16.83 21.20
CA GLY A 107 10.91 15.80 21.39
C GLY A 107 10.89 14.65 20.37
N LEU A 108 9.98 14.67 19.39
CA LEU A 108 9.96 13.70 18.28
C LEU A 108 10.59 14.25 16.97
N ALA A 109 10.86 15.56 16.91
CA ALA A 109 11.43 16.25 15.75
C ALA A 109 12.95 16.14 15.68
#